data_AF-A0A6A4KGQ3-F1
#
_entry.id   AF-A0A6A4KGQ3-F1
#
_cell.length_a   1.000
_cell.length_b   1.000
_cell.length_c   1.000
_cell.angle_alpha   90.00
_cell.angle_beta   90.00
_cell.angle_gamma   90.00
#
_symmetry.space_group_name_H-M   'P 1'
#
loop_
_entity.id
_entity.type
_entity.pdbx_description
1 polymer ?
#
loop_
_entity_poly.entity_id
_entity_poly.type
_entity_poly.pdbx_seq_one_letter_code
_entity_poly.pdbx_strand_id
1 'polypeptide(L)'
;MEGQPHHHQHHHQISVNIDTGDRFPQWSIQETRDFLMIRAELDPTFMETKRNKLLWEVIATKMKEKGYNRSAEQCKCKWKNLVTRYKGCETMEPEGMRQQFPFYNELQTIFGARMQRMLWMEAEGGLSAPKKKGVQLSSDDEDDNEESDGGEKITSSKKRRKVLKGGGTGSSTSGTSMISSLKELLEEFMKQQMQMEMEWMKGYERREEERRVKEMEWRQTMEALENERVAMERRWREREDERRTREEARAEKRDALITALLNKLRREEM
;
A
#
# COMPACT_ATOMS: atom_id res chain seq x y z
N MET A 1 -51.78 -41.05 -3.97
CA MET A 1 -52.02 -39.60 -3.76
C MET A 1 -51.81 -39.33 -2.29
N GLU A 2 -50.58 -39.09 -1.85
CA GLU A 2 -50.27 -38.42 -0.60
C GLU A 2 -48.95 -37.67 -0.85
N GLY A 3 -49.00 -36.35 -0.78
CA GLY A 3 -47.85 -35.48 -0.97
C GLY A 3 -47.98 -34.28 -0.06
N GLN A 4 -46.99 -34.09 0.81
CA GLN A 4 -46.61 -32.84 1.49
C GLN A 4 -45.47 -33.11 2.50
N PRO A 5 -44.70 -32.11 2.95
CA PRO A 5 -43.92 -31.14 2.17
C PRO A 5 -42.47 -31.02 2.67
N HIS A 6 -41.56 -30.55 1.81
CA HIS A 6 -40.20 -30.16 2.20
C HIS A 6 -40.20 -28.82 2.95
N HIS A 7 -39.64 -28.84 4.16
CA HIS A 7 -39.40 -27.67 5.00
C HIS A 7 -38.27 -26.80 4.38
N HIS A 8 -38.62 -25.67 3.77
CA HIS A 8 -37.66 -24.65 3.34
C HIS A 8 -37.42 -23.67 4.50
N GLN A 9 -36.20 -23.70 5.03
CA GLN A 9 -35.72 -22.78 6.06
C GLN A 9 -35.38 -21.43 5.40
N HIS A 10 -36.30 -20.47 5.49
CA HIS A 10 -36.02 -19.08 5.10
C HIS A 10 -35.08 -18.43 6.13
N HIS A 11 -33.81 -18.25 5.76
CA HIS A 11 -32.88 -17.43 6.52
C HIS A 11 -33.19 -15.96 6.22
N HIS A 12 -33.90 -15.30 7.13
CA HIS A 12 -34.13 -13.85 7.08
C HIS A 12 -32.81 -13.11 7.31
N GLN A 13 -32.16 -12.64 6.24
CA GLN A 13 -31.12 -11.63 6.35
C GLN A 13 -31.78 -10.28 6.65
N ILE A 14 -31.62 -9.83 7.89
CA ILE A 14 -32.00 -8.49 8.35
C ILE A 14 -31.04 -7.49 7.69
N SER A 15 -31.51 -6.81 6.63
CA SER A 15 -30.83 -5.64 6.07
C SER A 15 -31.13 -4.43 6.94
N VAL A 16 -30.20 -4.07 7.83
CA VAL A 16 -30.22 -2.76 8.49
C VAL A 16 -29.76 -1.71 7.49
N ASN A 17 -30.72 -1.05 6.85
CA ASN A 17 -30.48 0.18 6.09
C ASN A 17 -30.10 1.28 7.08
N ILE A 18 -28.82 1.62 7.14
CA ILE A 18 -28.34 2.85 7.76
C ILE A 18 -28.27 3.91 6.65
N ASP A 19 -29.26 4.79 6.66
CA ASP A 19 -29.23 6.05 5.91
C ASP A 19 -28.21 6.98 6.59
N THR A 20 -27.06 7.18 5.95
CA THR A 20 -26.08 8.22 6.31
C THR A 20 -25.81 9.07 5.09
N GLY A 21 -26.72 10.00 4.83
CA GLY A 21 -26.69 10.97 3.74
C GLY A 21 -25.57 12.03 3.79
N ASP A 22 -24.38 11.73 4.33
CA ASP A 22 -23.20 12.59 4.13
C ASP A 22 -21.84 11.91 4.42
N ARG A 23 -21.77 10.59 4.30
CA ARG A 23 -20.49 9.87 4.27
C ARG A 23 -20.25 9.43 2.84
N PHE A 24 -19.10 9.78 2.28
CA PHE A 24 -18.66 9.32 0.96
C PHE A 24 -19.09 7.86 0.72
N PRO A 25 -19.82 7.55 -0.36
CA PRO A 25 -20.40 6.24 -0.55
C PRO A 25 -19.33 5.16 -0.43
N GLN A 26 -19.56 4.16 0.43
CA GLN A 26 -18.67 3.01 0.52
C GLN A 26 -18.64 2.31 -0.85
N TRP A 27 -17.44 2.05 -1.37
CA TRP A 27 -17.29 1.37 -2.66
C TRP A 27 -17.92 -0.01 -2.60
N SER A 28 -18.96 -0.25 -3.40
CA SER A 28 -19.56 -1.58 -3.46
C SER A 28 -18.62 -2.59 -4.13
N ILE A 29 -18.89 -3.87 -3.93
CA ILE A 29 -18.09 -4.94 -4.57
C ILE A 29 -18.23 -4.84 -6.10
N GLN A 30 -19.45 -4.65 -6.59
CA GLN A 30 -19.72 -4.54 -8.02
C GLN A 30 -19.06 -3.30 -8.62
N GLU A 31 -19.20 -2.16 -7.96
CA GLU A 31 -18.53 -0.90 -8.34
C GLU A 31 -17.00 -1.06 -8.41
N THR A 32 -16.41 -1.76 -7.44
CA THR A 32 -14.96 -2.00 -7.43
C THR A 32 -14.53 -2.93 -8.56
N ARG A 33 -15.35 -3.94 -8.92
CA ARG A 33 -15.09 -4.82 -10.06
C ARG A 33 -15.17 -4.06 -11.38
N ASP A 34 -16.18 -3.23 -11.55
CA ASP A 34 -16.34 -2.39 -12.73
C ASP A 34 -15.18 -1.41 -12.89
N PHE A 35 -14.73 -0.82 -11.78
CA PHE A 35 -13.52 0.01 -11.74
C PHE A 35 -12.27 -0.74 -12.17
N LEU A 36 -12.04 -1.95 -11.64
CA LEU A 36 -10.87 -2.77 -11.99
C LEU A 36 -10.90 -3.19 -13.46
N MET A 37 -12.07 -3.48 -14.02
CA MET A 37 -12.24 -3.78 -15.43
C MET A 37 -11.83 -2.59 -16.32
N ILE A 38 -12.32 -1.39 -16.00
CA ILE A 38 -11.95 -0.15 -16.71
C ILE A 38 -10.43 0.09 -16.58
N ARG A 39 -9.87 -0.12 -15.38
CA ARG A 39 -8.44 0.07 -15.13
C ARG A 39 -7.57 -0.95 -15.86
N ALA A 40 -8.05 -2.19 -16.04
CA ALA A 40 -7.39 -3.23 -16.80
C ALA A 40 -7.32 -2.88 -18.29
N GLU A 41 -8.44 -2.38 -18.84
CA GLU A 41 -8.55 -1.94 -20.23
C GLU A 41 -7.58 -0.79 -20.54
N LEU A 42 -7.48 0.18 -19.64
CA LEU A 42 -6.61 1.34 -19.79
C LEU A 42 -5.15 1.08 -19.37
N ASP A 43 -4.85 -0.08 -18.77
CA ASP A 43 -3.50 -0.39 -18.24
C ASP A 43 -2.36 -0.20 -19.26
N PRO A 44 -2.49 -0.59 -20.54
CA PRO A 44 -1.45 -0.31 -21.55
C PRO A 44 -1.15 1.17 -21.68
N THR A 45 -2.18 2.01 -21.77
CA THR A 45 -2.03 3.46 -21.90
C THR A 45 -1.39 4.07 -20.65
N PHE A 46 -1.70 3.54 -19.46
CA PHE A 46 -1.00 3.93 -18.22
C PHE A 46 0.49 3.60 -18.22
N MET A 47 0.94 2.60 -19.01
CA MET A 47 2.36 2.24 -19.12
C MET A 47 3.10 3.05 -20.20
N GLU A 48 2.38 3.59 -21.18
CA GLU A 48 2.95 4.35 -22.30
C GLU A 48 3.24 5.83 -21.95
N THR A 49 2.42 6.43 -21.09
CA THR A 49 2.56 7.84 -20.71
C THR A 49 3.07 8.02 -19.28
N LYS A 50 3.84 9.10 -19.07
CA LYS A 50 4.23 9.55 -17.72
C LYS A 50 3.20 10.49 -17.09
N ARG A 51 2.30 11.09 -17.88
CA ARG A 51 1.26 12.00 -17.40
C ARG A 51 -0.09 11.30 -17.37
N ASN A 52 -0.52 10.96 -16.16
CA ASN A 52 -1.66 10.05 -15.95
C ASN A 52 -2.95 10.79 -15.55
N LYS A 53 -2.88 12.11 -15.31
CA LYS A 53 -4.02 12.93 -14.84
C LYS A 53 -5.27 12.74 -15.70
N LEU A 54 -5.12 12.85 -17.02
CA LEU A 54 -6.24 12.68 -17.96
C LEU A 54 -6.78 11.24 -17.98
N LEU A 55 -5.95 10.23 -17.73
CA LEU A 55 -6.40 8.84 -17.66
C LEU A 55 -7.30 8.60 -16.45
N TRP A 56 -7.04 9.28 -15.33
CA TRP A 56 -7.92 9.24 -14.17
C TRP A 56 -9.27 9.92 -14.44
N GLU A 57 -9.31 11.00 -15.22
CA GLU A 57 -10.56 11.63 -15.69
C GLU A 57 -11.35 10.71 -16.62
N VAL A 58 -10.66 9.98 -17.51
CA VAL A 58 -11.29 8.97 -18.38
C VAL A 58 -11.89 7.84 -17.55
N ILE A 59 -11.18 7.36 -16.52
CA ILE A 59 -11.73 6.35 -15.60
C ILE A 59 -12.98 6.88 -14.89
N ALA A 60 -12.94 8.09 -14.35
CA ALA A 60 -14.07 8.71 -13.67
C ALA A 60 -15.29 8.85 -14.61
N THR A 61 -15.05 9.21 -15.87
CA THR A 61 -16.09 9.30 -16.90
C THR A 61 -16.71 7.94 -17.19
N LYS A 62 -15.90 6.89 -17.42
CA LYS A 62 -16.39 5.52 -17.62
C LYS A 62 -17.13 4.96 -16.40
N MET A 63 -16.70 5.32 -15.19
CA MET A 63 -17.41 4.98 -13.95
C MET A 63 -18.79 5.64 -13.91
N LYS A 64 -18.87 6.92 -14.29
CA LYS A 64 -20.13 7.68 -14.36
C LYS A 64 -21.09 7.09 -15.41
N GLU A 65 -20.59 6.64 -16.55
CA GLU A 65 -21.39 5.94 -17.58
C GLU A 65 -22.00 4.64 -17.05
N LYS A 66 -21.31 3.95 -16.13
CA LYS A 66 -21.83 2.78 -15.42
C LYS A 66 -22.76 3.12 -14.25
N GLY A 67 -23.04 4.40 -14.01
CA GLY A 67 -23.91 4.87 -12.93
C GLY A 67 -23.21 5.14 -11.60
N TYR A 68 -21.87 5.15 -11.56
CA TYR A 68 -21.09 5.42 -10.36
C TYR A 68 -20.46 6.82 -10.40
N ASN A 69 -20.93 7.72 -9.54
CA ASN A 69 -20.42 9.09 -9.45
C ASN A 69 -19.15 9.15 -8.59
N ARG A 70 -17.99 8.87 -9.20
CA ARG A 70 -16.66 8.99 -8.57
C ARG A 70 -15.80 10.01 -9.29
N SER A 71 -15.08 10.85 -8.54
CA SER A 71 -14.10 11.77 -9.12
C SER A 71 -12.80 11.05 -9.52
N ALA A 72 -12.02 11.66 -10.40
CA ALA A 72 -10.70 11.16 -10.80
C ALA A 72 -9.79 10.90 -9.59
N GLU A 73 -9.81 11.80 -8.61
CA GLU A 73 -9.02 11.65 -7.38
C GLU A 73 -9.49 10.48 -6.50
N GLN A 74 -10.81 10.26 -6.40
CA GLN A 74 -11.35 9.10 -5.69
C GLN A 74 -10.96 7.79 -6.38
N CYS A 75 -10.97 7.75 -7.71
CA CYS A 75 -10.51 6.62 -8.52
C CYS A 75 -9.02 6.34 -8.29
N LYS A 76 -8.17 7.38 -8.31
CA LYS A 76 -6.73 7.27 -8.02
C LYS A 76 -6.49 6.73 -6.61
N CYS A 77 -7.13 7.34 -5.61
CA CYS A 77 -7.05 6.89 -4.22
C CYS A 77 -7.53 5.44 -4.04
N LYS A 78 -8.62 5.04 -4.72
CA LYS A 78 -9.12 3.67 -4.70
C LYS A 78 -8.12 2.68 -5.29
N TRP A 79 -7.51 3.01 -6.44
CA TRP A 79 -6.45 2.20 -7.03
C TRP A 79 -5.27 2.02 -6.08
N LYS A 80 -4.74 3.12 -5.52
CA LYS A 80 -3.63 3.09 -4.56
C LYS A 80 -3.93 2.14 -3.39
N ASN A 81 -5.12 2.25 -2.80
CA ASN A 81 -5.55 1.38 -1.71
C ASN A 81 -5.62 -0.10 -2.12
N LEU A 82 -6.16 -0.41 -3.30
CA LEU A 82 -6.24 -1.79 -3.81
C LEU A 82 -4.85 -2.39 -4.06
N VAL A 83 -3.94 -1.62 -4.66
CA VAL A 83 -2.55 -2.05 -4.91
C VAL A 83 -1.81 -2.28 -3.61
N THR A 84 -1.94 -1.39 -2.62
CA THR A 84 -1.31 -1.55 -1.31
C THR A 84 -1.79 -2.83 -0.62
N ARG A 85 -3.10 -3.11 -0.64
CA ARG A 85 -3.65 -4.35 -0.08
C ARG A 85 -3.16 -5.59 -0.81
N TYR A 86 -3.14 -5.55 -2.15
CA TYR A 86 -2.63 -6.65 -2.97
C TYR A 86 -1.15 -6.97 -2.66
N LYS A 87 -0.29 -5.95 -2.57
CA LYS A 87 1.13 -6.13 -2.20
C LYS A 87 1.29 -6.70 -0.78
N GLY A 88 0.46 -6.27 0.17
CA GLY A 88 0.44 -6.84 1.52
C GLY A 88 0.08 -8.34 1.55
N CYS A 89 -0.82 -8.78 0.66
CA CYS A 89 -1.17 -10.19 0.51
C CYS A 89 -0.09 -11.02 -0.20
N GLU A 90 0.70 -10.41 -1.09
CA GLU A 90 1.79 -11.08 -1.81
C GLU A 90 2.91 -11.53 -0.85
N THR A 91 3.20 -10.72 0.18
CA THR A 91 4.26 -10.97 1.17
C THR A 91 3.91 -11.99 2.28
N MET A 92 2.68 -12.50 2.32
CA MET A 92 2.21 -13.40 3.37
C MET A 92 2.12 -14.85 2.85
N GLU A 93 2.74 -15.78 3.58
CA GLU A 93 2.91 -17.21 3.21
C GLU A 93 1.65 -18.09 3.19
N PRO A 94 0.50 -17.78 3.84
CA PRO A 94 -0.69 -18.59 3.65
C PRO A 94 -1.45 -18.21 2.37
N GLU A 95 -1.46 -19.09 1.38
CA GLU A 95 -2.32 -19.04 0.18
C GLU A 95 -3.80 -18.73 0.52
N GLY A 96 -4.27 -19.20 1.69
CA GLY A 96 -5.61 -18.97 2.22
C GLY A 96 -5.92 -17.53 2.66
N MET A 97 -4.91 -16.71 3.00
CA MET A 97 -5.12 -15.28 3.29
C MET A 97 -5.18 -14.43 2.01
N ARG A 98 -4.52 -14.86 0.93
CA ARG A 98 -4.66 -14.23 -0.40
C ARG A 98 -6.09 -14.34 -0.93
N GLN A 99 -6.76 -15.45 -0.63
CA GLN A 99 -8.18 -15.70 -0.97
C GLN A 99 -9.18 -14.86 -0.14
N GLN A 100 -8.76 -14.23 0.97
CA GLN A 100 -9.64 -13.33 1.72
C GLN A 100 -9.78 -11.95 1.08
N PHE A 101 -8.85 -11.54 0.22
CA PHE A 101 -8.95 -10.27 -0.50
C PHE A 101 -9.81 -10.47 -1.77
N PRO A 102 -11.05 -9.93 -1.83
CA PRO A 102 -12.01 -10.30 -2.87
C PRO A 102 -11.63 -9.84 -4.29
N PHE A 103 -10.60 -9.03 -4.42
CA PHE A 103 -10.12 -8.45 -5.68
C PHE A 103 -8.71 -8.91 -6.06
N TYR A 104 -8.15 -9.89 -5.33
CA TYR A 104 -6.78 -10.35 -5.55
C TYR A 104 -6.56 -10.86 -6.96
N ASN A 105 -7.48 -11.69 -7.47
CA ASN A 105 -7.37 -12.28 -8.80
C ASN A 105 -7.45 -11.24 -9.91
N GLU A 106 -8.33 -10.25 -9.78
CA GLU A 106 -8.46 -9.15 -10.75
C GLU A 106 -7.17 -8.32 -10.81
N LEU A 107 -6.56 -7.97 -9.67
CA LEU A 107 -5.27 -7.26 -9.66
C LEU A 107 -4.11 -8.13 -10.17
N GLN A 108 -4.07 -9.41 -9.77
CA GLN A 108 -3.11 -10.39 -10.27
C GLN A 108 -3.19 -10.49 -11.80
N THR A 109 -4.40 -10.50 -12.36
CA THR A 109 -4.62 -10.55 -13.81
C THR A 109 -4.07 -9.30 -14.50
N ILE A 110 -4.32 -8.11 -13.96
CA ILE A 110 -3.82 -6.85 -14.51
C ILE A 110 -2.28 -6.83 -14.52
N PHE A 111 -1.65 -7.17 -13.40
CA PHE A 111 -0.20 -7.18 -13.29
C PHE A 111 0.46 -8.31 -14.09
N GLY A 112 -0.16 -9.49 -14.13
CA GLY A 112 0.29 -10.61 -14.96
C GLY A 112 0.24 -10.25 -16.45
N ALA A 113 -0.87 -9.67 -16.92
CA ALA A 113 -0.99 -9.20 -18.30
C ALA A 113 0.02 -8.10 -18.64
N ARG A 114 0.29 -7.19 -17.69
CA ARG A 114 1.35 -6.17 -17.83
C ARG A 114 2.73 -6.81 -17.98
N MET A 115 3.07 -7.75 -17.11
CA MET A 115 4.35 -8.48 -17.18
C MET A 115 4.50 -9.21 -18.52
N GLN A 116 3.44 -9.90 -18.95
CA GLN A 116 3.43 -10.62 -20.23
C GLN A 116 3.61 -9.68 -21.43
N ARG A 117 2.99 -8.48 -21.41
CA ARG A 117 3.21 -7.47 -22.46
C ARG A 117 4.64 -6.96 -22.50
N MET A 118 5.25 -6.72 -21.33
CA MET A 118 6.66 -6.31 -21.26
C MET A 118 7.57 -7.40 -21.87
N LEU A 119 7.34 -8.67 -21.51
CA LEU A 119 8.10 -9.80 -22.07
C LEU A 119 7.90 -9.95 -23.59
N TRP A 120 6.68 -9.72 -24.10
CA TRP A 120 6.41 -9.77 -25.55
C TRP A 120 7.12 -8.64 -26.30
N MET A 121 7.17 -7.44 -25.73
CA MET A 121 7.84 -6.29 -26.33
C MET A 121 9.37 -6.47 -26.35
N GLU A 122 9.95 -7.15 -25.35
CA GLU A 122 11.36 -7.56 -25.37
C GLU A 122 11.65 -8.64 -26.42
N ALA A 123 10.70 -9.54 -26.69
CA ALA A 123 10.85 -10.58 -27.70
C ALA A 123 10.76 -10.04 -29.14
N GLU A 124 9.97 -8.99 -29.38
CA GLU A 124 9.86 -8.34 -30.70
C GLU A 124 10.78 -7.13 -30.89
N GLY A 125 11.35 -6.58 -29.80
CA GLY A 125 12.22 -5.41 -29.82
C GLY A 125 13.48 -5.56 -29.00
N GLY A 126 14.53 -6.19 -29.55
CA GLY A 126 15.89 -5.89 -29.06
C GLY A 126 17.01 -6.89 -29.35
N LEU A 127 17.77 -6.60 -30.43
CA LEU A 127 19.22 -6.45 -30.25
C LEU A 127 19.46 -5.49 -29.06
N SER A 128 20.39 -5.89 -28.19
CA SER A 128 20.96 -5.17 -27.03
C SER A 128 20.22 -5.28 -25.67
N ALA A 129 20.58 -6.33 -24.93
CA ALA A 129 20.60 -6.30 -23.46
C ALA A 129 21.89 -5.60 -22.98
N PRO A 130 21.92 -4.97 -21.78
CA PRO A 130 22.25 -5.78 -20.61
C PRO A 130 21.52 -5.43 -19.29
N LYS A 131 21.26 -6.53 -18.55
CA LYS A 131 21.28 -6.74 -17.09
C LYS A 131 20.16 -6.17 -16.19
N LYS A 132 19.42 -7.14 -15.62
CA LYS A 132 18.90 -7.25 -14.24
C LYS A 132 19.02 -5.98 -13.38
N LYS A 133 17.91 -5.24 -13.27
CA LYS A 133 17.51 -4.54 -12.05
C LYS A 133 16.05 -4.89 -11.76
N GLY A 134 15.76 -5.07 -10.48
CA GLY A 134 14.52 -5.67 -9.97
C GLY A 134 13.25 -4.96 -10.43
N VAL A 135 12.16 -5.73 -10.39
CA VAL A 135 10.78 -5.27 -10.56
C VAL A 135 10.51 -4.12 -9.59
N GLN A 136 10.68 -2.89 -10.06
CA GLN A 136 10.12 -1.71 -9.44
C GLN A 136 8.75 -1.52 -10.09
N LEU A 137 7.72 -2.07 -9.43
CA LEU A 137 6.34 -1.71 -9.69
C LEU A 137 6.23 -0.20 -9.49
N SER A 138 6.25 0.54 -10.61
CA SER A 138 6.11 1.99 -10.72
C SER A 138 5.24 2.52 -9.59
N SER A 139 5.92 3.18 -8.65
CA SER A 139 5.32 3.97 -7.59
C SER A 139 4.69 5.18 -8.27
N ASP A 140 3.36 5.23 -8.24
CA ASP A 140 2.54 6.38 -8.64
C ASP A 140 2.59 7.44 -7.51
N ASP A 141 3.78 8.01 -7.30
CA ASP A 141 4.11 9.17 -6.45
C ASP A 141 5.31 9.79 -7.18
N GLU A 142 5.32 11.00 -7.75
CA GLU A 142 4.72 12.28 -7.40
C GLU A 142 4.51 13.07 -8.72
N ASP A 143 3.37 13.73 -8.91
CA ASP A 143 3.22 14.80 -9.93
C ASP A 143 2.30 15.87 -9.34
N ASP A 144 2.82 16.62 -8.37
CA ASP A 144 2.35 17.96 -8.03
C ASP A 144 3.05 18.91 -9.00
N ASN A 145 2.36 19.29 -10.08
CA ASN A 145 2.82 20.34 -10.99
C ASN A 145 1.79 21.46 -11.00
N GLU A 146 2.06 22.51 -10.21
CA GLU A 146 1.44 23.82 -10.35
C GLU A 146 2.07 24.51 -11.57
N GLU A 147 1.30 24.61 -12.66
CA GLU A 147 1.68 25.40 -13.85
C GLU A 147 1.17 26.83 -13.69
N SER A 148 2.11 27.78 -13.58
CA SER A 148 1.88 29.20 -13.88
C SER A 148 2.34 29.48 -15.30
N ASP A 149 1.36 29.90 -16.09
CA ASP A 149 1.37 30.39 -17.47
C ASP A 149 2.48 31.41 -17.81
N GLY A 150 2.96 31.37 -19.06
CA GLY A 150 3.81 32.40 -19.65
C GLY A 150 4.68 31.91 -20.82
N GLY A 151 4.26 32.22 -22.06
CA GLY A 151 4.91 31.88 -23.34
C GLY A 151 6.37 32.35 -23.51
N GLU A 152 7.06 32.19 -24.63
CA GLU A 152 6.67 32.08 -26.04
C GLU A 152 7.80 31.39 -26.84
N LYS A 153 7.46 31.00 -28.07
CA LYS A 153 8.35 30.50 -29.13
C LYS A 153 9.47 31.50 -29.46
N ILE A 154 10.60 31.03 -30.01
CA ILE A 154 11.14 31.53 -31.30
C ILE A 154 12.24 30.59 -31.85
N THR A 155 12.09 30.33 -33.14
CA THR A 155 12.91 29.57 -34.07
C THR A 155 14.09 30.38 -34.63
N SER A 156 15.20 29.75 -35.05
CA SER A 156 15.98 30.06 -36.30
C SER A 156 17.42 29.51 -36.22
N SER A 157 17.79 28.54 -37.07
CA SER A 157 18.45 28.70 -38.39
C SER A 157 19.95 29.09 -38.41
N LYS A 158 20.77 28.11 -38.83
CA LYS A 158 21.73 28.19 -39.98
C LYS A 158 23.06 28.94 -39.82
N LYS A 159 24.19 28.20 -39.99
CA LYS A 159 25.27 28.62 -40.92
C LYS A 159 26.20 27.49 -41.37
N ARG A 160 26.45 27.48 -42.68
CA ARG A 160 27.45 26.68 -43.42
C ARG A 160 28.71 27.52 -43.68
N ARG A 161 29.78 26.81 -44.10
CA ARG A 161 31.06 27.23 -44.76
C ARG A 161 32.24 27.30 -43.78
N LYS A 162 33.49 26.93 -44.11
CA LYS A 162 34.19 26.74 -45.40
C LYS A 162 35.44 25.87 -45.15
N VAL A 163 35.84 25.06 -46.15
CA VAL A 163 37.14 24.36 -46.18
C VAL A 163 38.27 25.35 -46.49
N LEU A 164 39.40 25.23 -45.78
CA LEU A 164 40.74 25.56 -46.27
C LEU A 164 41.75 24.53 -45.74
N LYS A 165 42.64 24.13 -46.65
CA LYS A 165 43.69 23.11 -46.50
C LYS A 165 45.02 23.81 -46.20
N GLY A 166 45.82 23.26 -45.30
CA GLY A 166 47.20 23.65 -45.08
C GLY A 166 47.91 22.60 -44.24
N GLY A 167 48.91 21.92 -44.82
CA GLY A 167 49.70 20.89 -44.15
C GLY A 167 50.84 21.48 -43.30
N GLY A 168 51.47 20.62 -42.51
CA GLY A 168 52.68 20.96 -41.77
C GLY A 168 52.99 19.96 -40.66
N THR A 169 53.90 19.04 -40.96
CA THR A 169 54.52 18.02 -40.10
C THR A 169 55.23 18.63 -38.88
N GLY A 170 55.22 17.92 -37.73
CA GLY A 170 56.30 18.09 -36.75
C GLY A 170 55.98 17.77 -35.28
N SER A 171 56.64 16.72 -34.80
CA SER A 171 57.16 16.53 -33.44
C SER A 171 56.28 15.88 -32.36
N SER A 172 56.75 14.68 -32.00
CA SER A 172 56.47 13.85 -30.85
C SER A 172 56.88 14.51 -29.52
N THR A 173 55.98 14.51 -28.52
CA THR A 173 56.24 14.26 -27.07
C THR A 173 55.02 14.55 -26.16
N SER A 174 53.77 14.50 -26.65
CA SER A 174 52.57 14.82 -25.86
C SER A 174 51.50 13.70 -25.85
N GLY A 175 51.92 12.44 -25.94
CA GLY A 175 51.01 11.29 -25.83
C GLY A 175 50.75 10.90 -24.38
N THR A 176 51.78 10.93 -23.54
CA THR A 176 51.71 10.49 -22.14
C THR A 176 50.87 11.44 -21.27
N SER A 177 50.95 12.75 -21.52
CA SER A 177 50.20 13.76 -20.75
C SER A 177 48.69 13.68 -20.96
N MET A 178 48.23 13.46 -22.20
CA MET A 178 46.80 13.28 -22.49
C MET A 178 46.25 11.96 -21.94
N ILE A 179 47.07 10.90 -21.91
CA ILE A 179 46.68 9.61 -21.30
C ILE A 179 46.57 9.75 -19.79
N SER A 180 47.47 10.51 -19.14
CA SER A 180 47.36 10.84 -17.73
C SER A 180 46.10 11.67 -17.44
N SER A 181 45.80 12.70 -18.25
CA SER A 181 44.59 13.50 -18.09
C SER A 181 43.30 12.70 -18.32
N LEU A 182 43.27 11.75 -19.28
CA LEU A 182 42.11 10.88 -19.49
C LEU A 182 41.92 9.89 -18.33
N LYS A 183 43.01 9.39 -17.75
CA LYS A 183 42.97 8.56 -16.54
C LYS A 183 42.43 9.35 -15.34
N GLU A 184 42.87 10.59 -15.17
CA GLU A 184 42.36 11.50 -14.14
C GLU A 184 40.86 11.81 -14.33
N LEU A 185 40.40 12.05 -15.56
CA LEU A 185 38.98 12.24 -15.83
C LEU A 185 38.15 10.96 -15.57
N LEU A 186 38.69 9.78 -15.88
CA LEU A 186 38.01 8.51 -15.60
C LEU A 186 37.96 8.23 -14.09
N GLU A 187 39.02 8.53 -13.36
CA GLU A 187 39.04 8.46 -11.90
C GLU A 187 38.06 9.45 -11.27
N GLU A 188 37.97 10.69 -11.78
CA GLU A 188 37.00 11.67 -11.31
C GLU A 188 35.56 11.27 -11.65
N PHE A 189 35.33 10.65 -12.81
CA PHE A 189 34.03 10.08 -13.19
C PHE A 189 33.62 8.91 -12.28
N MET A 190 34.53 7.98 -12.00
CA MET A 190 34.28 6.86 -11.09
C MET A 190 34.02 7.34 -9.66
N LYS A 191 34.74 8.37 -9.21
CA LYS A 191 34.54 9.03 -7.92
C LYS A 191 33.19 9.76 -7.87
N GLN A 192 32.79 10.45 -8.94
CA GLN A 192 31.45 11.04 -9.08
C GLN A 192 30.35 9.99 -9.02
N GLN A 193 30.53 8.87 -9.72
CA GLN A 193 29.57 7.77 -9.70
C GLN A 193 29.42 7.17 -8.30
N MET A 194 30.53 6.96 -7.59
CA MET A 194 30.53 6.44 -6.21
C MET A 194 29.90 7.42 -5.21
N GLN A 195 30.09 8.73 -5.37
CA GLN A 195 29.44 9.75 -4.53
C GLN A 195 27.93 9.76 -4.73
N MET A 196 27.48 9.71 -5.99
CA MET A 196 26.07 9.66 -6.33
C MET A 196 25.41 8.38 -5.79
N GLU A 197 26.09 7.23 -5.91
CA GLU A 197 25.64 5.96 -5.33
C GLU A 197 25.59 6.02 -3.79
N MET A 198 26.58 6.64 -3.13
CA MET A 198 26.57 6.80 -1.68
C MET A 198 25.43 7.72 -1.20
N GLU A 199 25.16 8.82 -1.91
CA GLU A 199 24.04 9.71 -1.62
C GLU A 199 22.70 9.03 -1.83
N TRP A 200 22.57 8.23 -2.89
CA TRP A 200 21.39 7.40 -3.13
C TRP A 200 21.21 6.34 -2.03
N MET A 201 22.27 5.65 -1.62
CA MET A 201 22.24 4.66 -0.54
C MET A 201 21.85 5.31 0.80
N LYS A 202 22.45 6.45 1.16
CA LYS A 202 22.09 7.21 2.36
C LYS A 202 20.65 7.72 2.30
N GLY A 203 20.21 8.19 1.14
CA GLY A 203 18.84 8.65 0.93
C GLY A 203 17.81 7.52 0.99
N TYR A 204 18.19 6.32 0.55
CA TYR A 204 17.39 5.12 0.66
C TYR A 204 17.31 4.64 2.11
N GLU A 205 18.44 4.55 2.80
CA GLU A 205 18.56 4.11 4.20
C GLU A 205 17.75 5.02 5.13
N ARG A 206 17.87 6.35 4.99
CA ARG A 206 17.04 7.31 5.75
C ARG A 206 15.54 7.08 5.57
N ARG A 207 15.11 6.83 4.34
CA ARG A 207 13.69 6.55 4.03
C ARG A 207 13.24 5.21 4.60
N GLU A 208 14.14 4.23 4.66
CA GLU A 208 13.91 2.94 5.30
C GLU A 208 13.76 3.08 6.82
N GLU A 209 14.64 3.87 7.43
CA GLU A 209 14.63 4.20 8.86
C GLU A 209 13.37 4.97 9.23
N GLU A 210 12.97 5.97 8.45
CA GLU A 210 11.71 6.69 8.64
C GLU A 210 10.50 5.75 8.62
N ARG A 211 10.49 4.74 7.73
CA ARG A 211 9.44 3.72 7.73
C ARG A 211 9.50 2.84 8.97
N ARG A 212 10.70 2.41 9.39
CA ARG A 212 10.87 1.61 10.61
C ARG A 212 10.42 2.37 11.85
N VAL A 213 10.76 3.65 11.97
CA VAL A 213 10.34 4.52 13.08
C VAL A 213 8.83 4.66 13.09
N LYS A 214 8.20 4.98 11.95
CA LYS A 214 6.73 5.05 11.85
C LYS A 214 6.05 3.72 12.20
N GLU A 215 6.62 2.59 11.79
CA GLU A 215 6.10 1.27 12.14
C GLU A 215 6.25 0.98 13.64
N MET A 216 7.39 1.32 14.25
CA MET A 216 7.60 1.18 15.70
C MET A 216 6.67 2.08 16.50
N GLU A 217 6.51 3.35 16.11
CA GLU A 217 5.57 4.28 16.73
C GLU A 217 4.14 3.75 16.62
N TRP A 218 3.74 3.24 15.46
CA TRP A 218 2.44 2.62 15.29
C TRP A 218 2.26 1.38 16.18
N ARG A 219 3.27 0.52 16.29
CA ARG A 219 3.23 -0.64 17.19
C ARG A 219 3.13 -0.23 18.66
N GLN A 220 3.92 0.75 19.09
CA GLN A 220 3.91 1.26 20.46
C GLN A 220 2.58 1.92 20.82
N THR A 221 2.00 2.71 19.92
CA THR A 221 0.69 3.34 20.14
C THR A 221 -0.42 2.30 20.25
N MET A 222 -0.40 1.27 19.40
CA MET A 222 -1.34 0.15 19.49
C MET A 222 -1.20 -0.62 20.81
N GLU A 223 0.03 -0.93 21.22
CA GLU A 223 0.32 -1.60 22.49
C GLU A 223 -0.12 -0.76 23.70
N ALA A 224 0.09 0.56 23.67
CA ALA A 224 -0.34 1.47 24.72
C ALA A 224 -1.87 1.46 24.91
N LEU A 225 -2.63 1.50 23.81
CA LEU A 225 -4.09 1.42 23.84
C LEU A 225 -4.58 0.07 24.41
N GLU A 226 -3.94 -1.04 24.03
CA GLU A 226 -4.27 -2.36 24.58
C GLU A 226 -3.96 -2.46 26.07
N ASN A 227 -2.78 -1.97 26.49
CA ASN A 227 -2.38 -1.91 27.89
C ASN A 227 -3.35 -1.06 28.73
N GLU A 228 -3.83 0.06 28.19
CA GLU A 228 -4.83 0.90 28.86
C GLU A 228 -6.16 0.14 29.05
N ARG A 229 -6.62 -0.55 27.99
CA ARG A 229 -7.83 -1.40 28.04
C ARG A 229 -7.69 -2.49 29.11
N VAL A 230 -6.57 -3.21 29.11
CA VAL A 230 -6.29 -4.28 30.08
C VAL A 230 -6.18 -3.73 31.50
N ALA A 231 -5.56 -2.55 31.68
CA ALA A 231 -5.47 -1.89 32.99
C ALA A 231 -6.85 -1.48 33.52
N MET A 232 -7.76 -0.97 32.66
CA MET A 232 -9.13 -0.68 33.05
C MET A 232 -9.90 -1.94 33.45
N GLU A 233 -9.77 -3.02 32.69
CA GLU A 233 -10.41 -4.31 32.99
C GLU A 233 -9.90 -4.89 34.31
N ARG A 234 -8.60 -4.80 34.57
CA ARG A 234 -7.97 -5.23 35.83
C ARG A 234 -8.48 -4.42 37.02
N ARG A 235 -8.53 -3.08 36.91
CA ARG A 235 -9.10 -2.20 37.95
C ARG A 235 -10.58 -2.47 38.22
N TRP A 236 -11.34 -2.88 37.20
CA TRP A 236 -12.74 -3.27 37.38
C TRP A 236 -12.84 -4.60 38.12
N ARG A 237 -12.06 -5.60 37.71
CA ARG A 237 -12.01 -6.93 38.35
C ARG A 237 -11.59 -6.83 39.82
N GLU A 238 -10.55 -6.07 40.13
CA GLU A 238 -10.10 -5.86 41.51
C GLU A 238 -11.20 -5.23 42.38
N ARG A 239 -11.92 -4.21 41.88
CA ARG A 239 -13.07 -3.65 42.60
C ARG A 239 -14.19 -4.65 42.79
N GLU A 240 -14.44 -5.49 41.78
CA GLU A 240 -15.49 -6.52 41.85
C GLU A 240 -15.15 -7.59 42.87
N ASP A 241 -13.92 -8.09 42.86
CA ASP A 241 -13.41 -9.06 43.83
C ASP A 241 -13.41 -8.45 45.23
N GLU A 242 -13.14 -7.15 45.38
CA GLU A 242 -13.25 -6.46 46.66
C GLU A 242 -14.71 -6.34 47.15
N ARG A 243 -15.70 -6.26 46.25
CA ARG A 243 -17.11 -6.35 46.63
C ARG A 243 -17.46 -7.78 47.03
N ARG A 244 -17.03 -8.76 46.25
CA ARG A 244 -17.26 -10.19 46.50
C ARG A 244 -16.68 -10.62 47.84
N THR A 245 -15.42 -10.30 48.13
CA THR A 245 -14.76 -10.61 49.41
C THR A 245 -15.48 -9.99 50.61
N ARG A 246 -16.01 -8.75 50.48
CA ARG A 246 -16.84 -8.15 51.53
C ARG A 246 -18.16 -8.90 51.72
N GLU A 247 -18.76 -9.40 50.66
CA GLU A 247 -19.98 -10.21 50.72
C GLU A 247 -19.72 -11.60 51.30
N GLU A 248 -18.64 -12.26 50.88
CA GLU A 248 -18.16 -13.53 51.43
C GLU A 248 -17.86 -13.41 52.93
N ALA A 249 -17.14 -12.38 53.37
CA ALA A 249 -16.89 -12.14 54.78
C ALA A 249 -18.18 -11.94 55.60
N ARG A 250 -19.24 -11.38 54.99
CA ARG A 250 -20.57 -11.28 55.64
C ARG A 250 -21.26 -12.65 55.66
N ALA A 251 -21.15 -13.43 54.58
CA ALA A 251 -21.69 -14.77 54.50
C ALA A 251 -21.03 -15.69 55.53
N GLU A 252 -19.70 -15.71 55.61
CA GLU A 252 -18.93 -16.46 56.60
C GLU A 252 -19.35 -16.13 58.04
N LYS A 253 -19.59 -14.85 58.34
CA LYS A 253 -20.13 -14.46 59.65
C LYS A 253 -21.52 -15.04 59.91
N ARG A 254 -22.42 -15.02 58.91
CA ARG A 254 -23.74 -15.64 59.03
C ARG A 254 -23.61 -17.15 59.23
N ASP A 255 -22.77 -17.82 58.44
CA ASP A 255 -22.57 -19.26 58.51
C ASP A 255 -21.92 -19.69 59.83
N ALA A 256 -20.98 -18.91 60.36
CA ALA A 256 -20.39 -19.12 61.68
C ALA A 256 -21.43 -19.02 62.80
N LEU A 257 -22.35 -18.04 62.72
CA LEU A 257 -23.45 -17.90 63.68
C LEU A 257 -24.42 -19.08 63.60
N ILE A 258 -24.84 -19.47 62.39
CA ILE A 258 -25.71 -20.64 62.16
C ILE A 258 -25.04 -21.89 62.74
N THR A 259 -23.77 -22.11 62.43
CA THR A 259 -22.98 -23.24 62.94
C THR A 259 -22.91 -23.24 64.46
N ALA A 260 -22.67 -22.08 65.09
CA ALA A 260 -22.63 -21.94 66.54
C ALA A 260 -23.99 -22.26 67.20
N LEU A 261 -25.10 -21.85 66.58
CA LEU A 261 -26.45 -22.16 67.06
C LEU A 261 -26.77 -23.65 66.93
N LEU A 262 -26.49 -24.27 65.78
CA LEU A 262 -26.66 -25.72 65.58
C LEU A 262 -25.83 -26.53 66.59
N ASN A 263 -24.60 -26.09 66.88
CA ASN A 263 -23.76 -26.69 67.92
C ASN A 263 -24.33 -26.59 69.34
N LYS A 264 -25.11 -25.54 69.64
CA LYS A 264 -25.77 -25.40 70.96
C LYS A 264 -26.97 -26.34 71.05
N LEU A 265 -27.85 -26.35 70.04
CA LEU A 265 -29.02 -27.23 70.01
C LEU A 265 -28.64 -28.70 70.15
N ARG A 266 -27.61 -29.15 69.42
CA ARG A 266 -27.08 -30.52 69.54
C ARG A 266 -26.51 -30.85 70.94
N ARG A 267 -26.07 -29.85 71.71
CA ARG A 267 -25.60 -30.03 73.09
C ARG A 267 -26.72 -29.99 74.12
N GLU A 268 -27.86 -29.39 73.79
CA GLU A 268 -29.06 -29.39 74.63
C GLU A 268 -29.92 -30.65 74.43
N GLU A 269 -29.78 -31.35 73.29
CA GLU A 269 -30.43 -32.63 72.98
C GLU A 269 -29.68 -33.88 73.51
N MET A 270 -28.46 -33.72 74.02
CA MET A 270 -27.66 -34.78 74.68
C MET A 270 -27.68 -34.62 76.20
#